data_AF-W2CER3-F1
#
_entry.id   AF-W2CER3-F1
#
_cell.length_a   1.000
_cell.length_b   1.000
_cell.length_c   1.000
_cell.angle_alpha   90.00
_cell.angle_beta   90.00
_cell.angle_gamma   90.00
#
_symmetry.space_group_name_H-M   'P 1'
#
loop_
_entity.id
_entity.type
_entity.pdbx_description
1 polymer ?
#
loop_
_entity_poly.entity_id
_entity_poly.type
_entity_poly.pdbx_seq_one_letter_code
_entity_poly.pdbx_strand_id
1 'polypeptide(L)'
;MACGNAGDTVAEAIMGCGNAGDTVAGAIMVCGHAGDTVAGAIMGCGNAGDTVAGAIMACGNAGDTVAEAIMACGNAGDTVAEAIMACGNAGDTVAGAIMVCGNAGDTVAEAIMACGNAGDTVAGAIMGCGWTTQTKAPKRTCGSGALYEL
;
A
#
# COMPACT_ATOMS: atom_id res chain seq x y z
N MET A 1 -26.09 4.67 2.89
CA MET A 1 -25.28 5.17 4.03
C MET A 1 -25.67 4.36 5.25
N ALA A 2 -24.79 3.47 5.70
CA ALA A 2 -24.98 2.68 6.91
C ALA A 2 -24.08 3.22 8.03
N CYS A 3 -24.66 3.49 9.21
CA CYS A 3 -23.90 3.81 10.42
C CYS A 3 -24.09 2.66 11.42
N GLY A 4 -23.02 1.92 11.69
CA GLY A 4 -23.07 0.70 12.51
C GLY A 4 -22.24 -0.43 11.90
N ASN A 5 -22.35 -1.63 12.51
CA ASN A 5 -21.72 -2.82 11.95
C ASN A 5 -22.52 -3.27 10.72
N ALA A 6 -21.96 -3.11 9.52
CA ALA A 6 -22.50 -3.74 8.33
C ALA A 6 -22.00 -5.18 8.28
N GLY A 7 -22.91 -6.16 8.21
CA GLY A 7 -22.53 -7.54 7.86
C GLY A 7 -22.18 -7.63 6.37
N ASP A 8 -22.27 -8.84 5.83
CA ASP A 8 -21.88 -9.05 4.44
C ASP A 8 -22.84 -8.35 3.49
N THR A 9 -22.30 -7.56 2.54
CA THR A 9 -23.13 -6.75 1.64
C THR A 9 -22.64 -6.80 0.21
N VAL A 10 -23.60 -6.86 -0.72
CA VAL A 10 -23.36 -6.73 -2.17
C VAL A 10 -24.20 -5.57 -2.69
N ALA A 11 -23.55 -4.56 -3.26
CA ALA A 11 -24.24 -3.39 -3.81
C ALA A 11 -23.44 -2.76 -4.96
N GLU A 12 -24.06 -1.88 -5.73
CA GLU A 12 -23.30 -1.09 -6.71
C GLU A 12 -22.37 -0.09 -6.02
N ALA A 13 -22.83 0.52 -4.92
CA ALA A 13 -22.05 1.43 -4.10
C ALA A 13 -22.35 1.23 -2.60
N ILE A 14 -21.29 1.18 -1.79
CA ILE A 14 -21.35 1.08 -0.33
C ILE A 14 -20.72 2.33 0.27
N MET A 15 -21.44 2.96 1.20
CA MET A 15 -20.94 4.08 1.99
C MET A 15 -21.30 3.84 3.44
N GLY A 16 -20.29 3.74 4.31
CA GLY A 16 -20.49 3.40 5.71
C GLY A 16 -19.50 4.04 6.66
N CYS A 17 -19.94 4.22 7.90
CA CYS A 17 -19.09 4.60 9.03
C CYS A 17 -19.26 3.57 10.15
N GLY A 18 -18.17 2.96 10.60
CA GLY A 18 -18.18 1.87 11.56
C GLY A 18 -17.37 0.66 11.09
N ASN A 19 -17.80 -0.54 11.51
CA ASN A 19 -17.16 -1.77 11.07
C ASN A 19 -17.96 -2.37 9.92
N ALA A 20 -17.33 -2.60 8.77
CA ALA A 20 -17.88 -3.39 7.69
C ALA A 20 -17.28 -4.81 7.75
N GLY A 21 -18.13 -5.83 7.64
CA GLY A 21 -17.72 -7.21 7.37
C GLY A 21 -17.35 -7.36 5.89
N ASP A 22 -17.75 -8.48 5.28
CA ASP A 22 -17.30 -8.79 3.93
C ASP A 22 -18.15 -8.05 2.89
N THR A 23 -17.51 -7.25 2.03
CA THR A 23 -18.25 -6.38 1.11
C THR A 23 -17.81 -6.53 -0.34
N VAL A 24 -18.79 -6.60 -1.24
CA VAL A 24 -18.56 -6.63 -2.69
C VAL A 24 -19.32 -5.49 -3.35
N ALA A 25 -18.62 -4.54 -3.95
CA ALA A 25 -19.30 -3.43 -4.65
C ALA A 25 -18.55 -2.87 -5.84
N GLY A 26 -19.24 -2.09 -6.68
CA GLY A 26 -18.55 -1.28 -7.69
C GLY A 26 -17.64 -0.23 -7.03
N ALA A 27 -18.14 0.42 -5.98
CA ALA A 27 -17.39 1.39 -5.18
C ALA A 27 -17.68 1.24 -3.67
N ILE A 28 -16.63 1.31 -2.85
CA ILE A 28 -16.72 1.25 -1.39
C ILE A 28 -16.10 2.50 -0.78
N MET A 29 -16.83 3.17 0.11
CA MET A 29 -16.32 4.26 0.95
C MET A 29 -16.59 3.93 2.42
N VAL A 30 -15.53 3.70 3.20
CA VAL A 30 -15.64 3.31 4.62
C VAL A 30 -14.77 4.19 5.51
N CYS A 31 -15.35 4.66 6.61
CA CYS A 31 -14.61 5.24 7.73
C CYS A 31 -14.74 4.32 8.95
N GLY A 32 -13.66 3.67 9.36
CA GLY A 32 -13.64 2.75 10.50
C GLY A 32 -12.85 1.48 10.20
N HIS A 33 -13.42 0.31 10.51
CA HIS A 33 -12.78 -0.98 10.22
C HIS A 33 -13.49 -1.63 9.03
N ALA A 34 -12.75 -2.10 8.04
CA ALA A 34 -13.27 -2.93 6.97
C ALA A 34 -12.65 -4.33 7.11
N GLY A 35 -13.47 -5.37 7.03
CA GLY A 35 -13.05 -6.76 6.84
C GLY A 35 -12.66 -7.00 5.40
N ASP A 36 -13.08 -8.13 4.83
CA ASP A 36 -12.66 -8.52 3.49
C ASP A 36 -13.47 -7.77 2.44
N THR A 37 -12.80 -7.05 1.53
CA THR A 37 -13.49 -6.18 0.58
C THR A 37 -13.04 -6.43 -0.85
N VAL A 38 -14.01 -6.52 -1.76
CA VAL A 38 -13.78 -6.64 -3.19
C VAL A 38 -14.52 -5.52 -3.92
N ALA A 39 -13.81 -4.62 -4.59
CA ALA A 39 -14.49 -3.58 -5.36
C ALA A 39 -13.75 -3.07 -6.60
N GLY A 40 -14.45 -2.36 -7.47
CA GLY A 40 -13.78 -1.60 -8.52
C GLY A 40 -12.89 -0.50 -7.93
N ALA A 41 -13.41 0.20 -6.92
CA ALA A 41 -12.68 1.24 -6.18
C ALA A 41 -13.00 1.21 -4.68
N ILE A 42 -11.97 1.36 -3.85
CA ILE A 42 -12.08 1.42 -2.38
C ILE A 42 -11.45 2.72 -1.88
N MET A 43 -12.21 3.45 -1.05
CA MET A 43 -11.74 4.61 -0.30
C MET A 43 -11.99 4.40 1.18
N GLY A 44 -10.92 4.23 1.95
CA GLY A 44 -10.96 3.87 3.36
C GLY A 44 -10.24 4.88 4.25
N CYS A 45 -10.80 5.17 5.42
CA CYS A 45 -10.06 5.78 6.52
C CYS A 45 -10.24 4.93 7.78
N GLY A 46 -9.14 4.41 8.33
CA GLY A 46 -9.10 3.55 9.50
C GLY A 46 -8.30 2.28 9.22
N ASN A 47 -8.85 1.13 9.62
CA ASN A 47 -8.19 -0.16 9.49
C ASN A 47 -8.88 -1.00 8.42
N ALA A 48 -8.17 -1.45 7.40
CA ALA A 48 -8.67 -2.38 6.40
C ALA A 48 -8.00 -3.74 6.60
N GLY A 49 -8.79 -4.82 6.53
CA GLY A 49 -8.31 -6.20 6.42
C GLY A 49 -7.89 -6.50 5.00
N ASP A 50 -8.32 -7.64 4.47
CA ASP A 50 -7.92 -8.10 3.15
C ASP A 50 -8.74 -7.39 2.08
N THR A 51 -8.07 -6.75 1.13
CA THR A 51 -8.76 -5.94 0.12
C THR A 51 -8.29 -6.25 -1.29
N VAL A 52 -9.25 -6.40 -2.20
CA VAL A 52 -8.99 -6.60 -3.63
C VAL A 52 -9.74 -5.53 -4.41
N ALA A 53 -9.03 -4.66 -5.12
CA ALA A 53 -9.71 -3.67 -5.96
C ALA A 53 -8.97 -3.28 -7.23
N GLY A 54 -9.64 -2.59 -8.15
CA GLY A 54 -8.93 -1.88 -9.23
C GLY A 54 -8.07 -0.76 -8.64
N ALA A 55 -8.67 0.06 -7.76
CA ALA A 55 -7.99 1.16 -7.09
C ALA A 55 -8.31 1.19 -5.59
N ILE A 56 -7.27 1.37 -4.77
CA ILE A 56 -7.37 1.49 -3.31
C ILE A 56 -6.77 2.82 -2.86
N MET A 57 -7.54 3.59 -2.09
CA MET A 57 -7.06 4.76 -1.37
C MET A 57 -7.36 4.58 0.11
N ALA A 58 -6.33 4.35 0.93
CA ALA A 58 -6.47 4.07 2.35
C ALA A 58 -5.67 5.06 3.21
N CYS A 59 -6.26 5.52 4.30
CA CYS A 59 -5.58 6.27 5.35
C CYS A 59 -5.72 5.52 6.68
N GLY A 60 -4.61 5.12 7.31
CA GLY A 60 -4.57 4.33 8.53
C GLY A 60 -3.76 3.05 8.37
N ASN A 61 -4.29 1.93 8.83
CA ASN A 61 -3.62 0.63 8.70
C ASN A 61 -4.33 -0.21 7.64
N ALA A 62 -3.61 -0.63 6.61
CA ALA A 62 -4.09 -1.62 5.64
C ALA A 62 -3.39 -2.95 5.92
N GLY A 63 -4.15 -4.04 5.93
CA GLY A 63 -3.65 -5.41 5.93
C GLY A 63 -3.19 -5.82 4.54
N ASP A 64 -3.60 -7.01 4.10
CA ASP A 64 -3.19 -7.56 2.82
C ASP A 64 -4.00 -6.94 1.69
N THR A 65 -3.33 -6.34 0.71
CA THR A 65 -4.01 -5.59 -0.35
C THR A 65 -3.52 -5.99 -1.73
N VAL A 66 -4.46 -6.21 -2.65
CA VAL A 66 -4.19 -6.50 -4.05
C VAL A 66 -4.95 -5.52 -4.92
N ALA A 67 -4.26 -4.69 -5.69
CA ALA A 67 -4.93 -3.80 -6.63
C ALA A 67 -4.10 -3.43 -7.85
N GLU A 68 -4.69 -2.80 -8.87
CA GLU A 68 -3.87 -2.21 -9.94
C GLU A 68 -3.12 -0.99 -9.38
N ALA A 69 -3.81 -0.15 -8.59
CA ALA A 69 -3.22 1.03 -7.96
C ALA A 69 -3.55 1.12 -6.47
N ILE A 70 -2.53 1.32 -5.64
CA ILE A 70 -2.65 1.50 -4.19
C ILE A 70 -2.06 2.85 -3.79
N MET A 71 -2.85 3.65 -3.07
CA MET A 71 -2.39 4.84 -2.36
C MET A 71 -2.70 4.68 -0.87
N ALA A 72 -1.67 4.53 -0.06
CA ALA A 72 -1.79 4.32 1.38
C ALA A 72 -1.06 5.42 2.17
N CYS A 73 -1.70 5.92 3.23
CA CYS A 73 -1.09 6.80 4.21
C CYS A 73 -1.21 6.16 5.60
N GLY A 74 -0.09 5.78 6.21
CA GLY A 74 -0.04 5.10 7.50
C GLY A 74 0.80 3.82 7.42
N ASN A 75 0.25 2.72 7.90
CA ASN A 75 0.92 1.42 7.85
C ASN A 75 0.23 0.53 6.81
N ALA A 76 0.96 0.08 5.80
CA ALA A 76 0.50 -0.95 4.88
C ALA A 76 1.20 -2.27 5.23
N GLY A 77 0.45 -3.37 5.30
CA GLY A 77 0.95 -4.73 5.41
C GLY A 77 1.48 -5.23 4.07
N ASP A 78 1.09 -6.45 3.70
CA ASP A 78 1.55 -7.08 2.47
C ASP A 78 0.74 -6.54 1.28
N THR A 79 1.43 -6.00 0.29
CA THR A 79 0.76 -5.31 -0.82
C THR A 79 1.28 -5.77 -2.17
N VAL A 80 0.34 -6.05 -3.09
CA VAL A 80 0.65 -6.42 -4.47
C VAL A 80 -0.11 -5.49 -5.41
N ALA A 81 0.61 -4.72 -6.22
CA ALA A 81 -0.05 -3.87 -7.21
C ALA A 81 0.79 -3.57 -8.45
N GLU A 82 0.22 -2.98 -9.49
CA GLU A 82 1.06 -2.43 -10.56
C GLU A 82 1.77 -1.15 -10.09
N ALA A 83 1.06 -0.31 -9.33
CA ALA A 83 1.58 0.92 -8.76
C ALA A 83 1.23 1.07 -7.27
N ILE A 84 2.25 1.32 -6.44
CA ILE A 84 2.12 1.56 -5.00
C ILE A 84 2.67 2.93 -4.66
N MET A 85 1.87 3.73 -3.97
CA MET A 85 2.29 4.97 -3.32
C MET A 85 1.97 4.89 -1.82
N ALA A 86 3.00 4.82 -0.99
CA ALA A 86 2.86 4.72 0.46
C ALA A 86 3.54 5.89 1.18
N CYS A 87 2.86 6.45 2.17
CA CYS A 87 3.45 7.40 3.12
C CYS A 87 3.35 6.81 4.53
N GLY A 88 4.47 6.51 5.16
CA GLY A 88 4.54 5.85 6.47
C GLY A 88 5.35 4.57 6.43
N ASN A 89 4.81 3.49 7.00
CA ASN A 89 5.47 2.19 7.00
C ASN A 89 4.79 1.26 5.98
N ALA A 90 5.54 0.77 5.01
CA ALA A 90 5.10 -0.30 4.12
C ALA A 90 5.80 -1.60 4.53
N GLY A 91 5.03 -2.68 4.65
CA GLY A 91 5.52 -4.04 4.86
C GLY A 91 6.11 -4.63 3.59
N ASP A 92 5.76 -5.88 3.30
CA ASP A 92 6.26 -6.57 2.12
C ASP A 92 5.48 -6.12 0.89
N THR A 93 6.18 -5.61 -0.12
CA THR A 93 5.52 -4.99 -1.28
C THR A 93 6.07 -5.53 -2.59
N VAL A 94 5.16 -5.91 -3.49
CA VAL A 94 5.49 -6.34 -4.84
C VAL A 94 4.75 -5.47 -5.83
N ALA A 95 5.47 -4.71 -6.66
CA ALA A 95 4.81 -3.91 -7.69
C ALA A 95 5.62 -3.66 -8.96
N GLY A 96 4.99 -3.14 -10.00
CA GLY A 96 5.72 -2.57 -11.13
C GLY A 96 6.49 -1.31 -10.70
N ALA A 97 5.79 -0.39 -10.03
CA ALA A 97 6.36 0.83 -9.49
C ALA A 97 6.00 1.04 -8.03
N ILE A 98 7.00 1.36 -7.20
CA ILE A 98 6.84 1.64 -5.78
C ILE A 98 7.36 3.04 -5.49
N MET A 99 6.54 3.86 -4.83
CA MET A 99 6.94 5.13 -4.24
C MET A 99 6.64 5.11 -2.73
N VAL A 100 7.66 5.11 -1.88
CA VAL A 100 7.50 5.15 -0.43
C VAL A 100 8.16 6.38 0.17
N CYS A 101 7.44 7.06 1.05
CA CYS A 101 8.00 8.06 1.96
C CYS A 101 7.87 7.53 3.40
N GLY A 102 8.97 7.09 4.01
CA GLY A 102 9.01 6.54 5.35
C GLY A 102 9.86 5.26 5.42
N ASN A 103 9.34 4.20 6.05
CA ASN A 103 10.04 2.92 6.13
C ASN A 103 9.38 1.91 5.19
N ALA A 104 10.17 1.28 4.33
CA ALA A 104 9.75 0.14 3.53
C ALA A 104 10.42 -1.13 4.06
N GLY A 105 9.66 -2.22 4.19
CA GLY A 105 10.15 -3.55 4.49
C GLY A 105 10.82 -4.19 3.28
N ASP A 106 10.47 -5.44 2.99
CA ASP A 106 11.01 -6.15 1.84
C ASP A 106 10.23 -5.76 0.57
N THR A 107 10.94 -5.29 -0.45
CA THR A 107 10.29 -4.72 -1.64
C THR A 107 10.84 -5.31 -2.92
N VAL A 108 9.93 -5.66 -3.84
CA VAL A 108 10.29 -6.16 -5.17
C VAL A 108 9.55 -5.32 -6.21
N ALA A 109 10.28 -4.57 -7.03
CA ALA A 109 9.64 -3.83 -8.12
C ALA A 109 10.52 -3.55 -9.33
N GLU A 110 9.94 -3.19 -10.47
CA GLU A 110 10.75 -2.73 -11.60
C GLU A 110 11.42 -1.39 -11.26
N ALA A 111 10.67 -0.47 -10.64
CA ALA A 111 11.15 0.84 -10.21
C ALA A 111 10.75 1.16 -8.77
N ILE A 112 11.73 1.57 -7.96
CA ILE A 112 11.52 2.01 -6.57
C ILE A 112 12.00 3.45 -6.39
N MET A 113 11.13 4.29 -5.87
CA MET A 113 11.44 5.61 -5.33
C MET A 113 11.19 5.63 -3.83
N ALA A 114 12.24 5.65 -3.01
CA ALA A 114 12.10 5.59 -1.55
C ALA A 114 12.77 6.79 -0.87
N CYS A 115 12.03 7.52 -0.04
CA CYS A 115 12.60 8.50 0.86
C CYS A 115 12.45 8.03 2.31
N GLY A 116 13.56 7.69 2.96
CA GLY A 116 13.60 7.07 4.28
C GLY A 116 14.34 5.74 4.26
N ASN A 117 13.96 4.81 5.14
CA ASN A 117 14.66 3.54 5.27
C ASN A 117 13.99 2.48 4.40
N ALA A 118 14.76 1.72 3.64
CA ALA A 118 14.25 0.51 2.98
C ALA A 118 15.03 -0.71 3.49
N GLY A 119 14.29 -1.79 3.73
CA GLY A 119 14.83 -3.10 4.05
C GLY A 119 15.46 -3.77 2.84
N ASP A 120 15.19 -5.06 2.64
CA ASP A 120 15.76 -5.81 1.54
C ASP A 120 14.98 -5.51 0.26
N THR A 121 15.66 -4.92 -0.73
CA THR A 121 15.01 -4.44 -1.96
C THR A 121 15.58 -5.09 -3.21
N VAL A 122 14.70 -5.55 -4.10
CA VAL A 122 15.04 -6.07 -5.42
C VAL A 122 14.34 -5.21 -6.45
N ALA A 123 15.12 -4.44 -7.22
CA ALA A 123 14.53 -3.68 -8.31
C ALA A 123 15.37 -3.55 -9.57
N GLY A 124 14.70 -3.23 -10.68
CA GLY A 124 15.37 -2.85 -11.92
C GLY A 124 16.07 -1.49 -11.78
N ALA A 125 15.43 -0.54 -11.07
CA ALA A 125 15.96 0.77 -10.77
C ALA A 125 15.53 1.24 -9.37
N ILE A 126 16.48 1.82 -8.61
CA ILE A 126 16.20 2.43 -7.30
C ILE A 126 16.71 3.87 -7.28
N MET A 127 15.81 4.80 -6.96
CA MET A 127 16.12 6.18 -6.62
C MET A 127 15.72 6.43 -5.17
N GLY A 128 16.66 6.77 -4.30
CA GLY A 128 16.31 6.99 -2.90
C GLY A 128 17.08 8.07 -2.18
N CYS A 129 16.40 8.66 -1.19
CA CYS A 129 16.93 9.56 -0.17
C CYS A 129 16.88 8.84 1.19
N GLY A 130 17.83 7.94 1.46
CA GLY A 130 17.95 7.29 2.77
C GLY A 130 18.77 6.00 2.76
N TRP A 131 18.68 5.24 3.86
CA TRP A 131 19.49 4.04 4.09
C TRP A 131 18.79 2.80 3.53
N THR A 132 19.57 1.92 2.88
CA THR A 132 19.11 0.64 2.33
C THR A 132 19.99 -0.47 2.90
N THR A 133 19.40 -1.54 3.46
CA THR A 133 20.18 -2.65 4.05
C THR A 133 20.81 -3.52 2.97
N GLN A 134 20.02 -3.99 2.01
CA GLN A 134 20.47 -4.81 0.89
C GLN A 134 19.71 -4.46 -0.39
N THR A 135 20.43 -4.31 -1.50
CA THR A 135 19.81 -4.01 -2.79
C THR A 135 20.46 -4.82 -3.90
N LYS A 136 19.67 -5.41 -4.80
CA LYS A 136 20.19 -6.12 -5.99
C LYS A 136 20.11 -5.30 -7.29
N ALA A 137 20.08 -3.97 -7.17
CA ALA A 137 19.79 -3.01 -8.25
C ALA A 137 20.90 -1.96 -8.42
N PRO A 138 21.08 -1.38 -9.63
CA PRO A 138 21.93 -0.22 -9.83
C PRO A 138 21.35 1.02 -9.12
N LYS A 139 22.02 1.51 -8.07
CA LYS A 139 21.56 2.66 -7.27
C LYS A 139 21.85 3.99 -7.97
N ARG A 140 20.86 4.88 -8.03
CA ARG A 140 21.07 6.33 -8.25
C ARG A 140 20.65 7.07 -6.98
N THR A 141 21.59 7.26 -6.05
CA THR A 141 21.33 7.98 -4.80
C THR A 141 21.45 9.48 -5.00
N CYS A 142 20.47 10.24 -4.51
CA CYS A 142 20.54 11.70 -4.47
C CYS A 142 21.03 12.15 -3.08
N GLY A 143 22.35 12.27 -2.93
CA GLY A 143 23.01 13.10 -1.91
C GLY A 143 23.13 12.54 -0.49
N SER A 144 24.25 11.85 -0.21
CA SER A 144 25.26 12.13 0.85
C SER A 144 26.00 10.84 1.25
N GLY A 145 27.30 10.79 0.89
CA GLY A 145 28.38 10.05 1.56
C GLY A 145 28.26 8.54 1.81
N ALA A 146 29.15 7.79 1.14
CA ALA A 146 29.49 6.37 1.37
C ALA A 146 28.36 5.40 0.98
N LEU A 147 28.57 4.44 0.08
CA LEU A 147 29.52 3.35 0.27
C LEU A 147 30.31 3.04 -1.01
N TYR A 148 31.60 2.78 -0.79
CA TYR A 148 32.55 2.19 -1.72
C TYR A 148 31.95 0.94 -2.39
N GLU A 149 31.89 0.93 -3.72
CA GLU A 149 32.11 -0.30 -4.47
C GLU A 149 33.63 -0.50 -4.61
N LEU A 150 34.07 -1.75 -4.52
CA LEU A 150 35.39 -2.15 -5.03
C LEU A 150 35.45 -1.90 -6.54
#